data_AF-A0A2V6T1W8-F1
#
_entry.id   AF-A0A2V6T1W8-F1
#
_cell.length_a   1.000
_cell.length_b   1.000
_cell.length_c   1.000
_cell.angle_alpha   90.00
_cell.angle_beta   90.00
_cell.angle_gamma   90.00
#
_symmetry.space_group_name_H-M   'P 1'
#
loop_
_entity.id
_entity.type
_entity.pdbx_description
1 polymer ?
#
loop_
_entity_poly.entity_id
_entity_poly.type
_entity_poly.pdbx_seq_one_letter_code
_entity_poly.pdbx_strand_id
1 'polypeptide(L)'
;MRRLQALYPEPRAALLPVLRMAQESWGYLTLEAEAYVASLFGLSPAHVHEVVTFYTLFHRQPVGRHVIAVCHNLSCTLRGAEDVLGYLEQKLEVEAGETTRDGRVTLLRVECLCACEVAPMMQVDDEYVGGLTREKIDAVLGGLA
;
A
#
# COMPACT_ATOMS: atom_id res chain seq x y z
N MET A 1 5.90 1.09 20.22
CA MET A 1 6.45 2.47 20.15
C MET A 1 7.78 2.65 20.89
N ARG A 2 7.86 2.64 22.23
CA ARG A 2 9.15 2.85 22.95
C ARG A 2 10.28 1.91 22.52
N ARG A 3 9.94 0.64 22.22
CA ARG A 3 10.88 -0.33 21.66
C ARG A 3 11.43 0.07 20.29
N LEU A 4 10.61 0.66 19.42
CA LEU A 4 11.04 1.13 18.09
C LEU A 4 11.95 2.35 18.20
N GLN A 5 11.58 3.33 19.04
CA GLN A 5 12.42 4.51 19.28
C GLN A 5 13.82 4.15 19.80
N ALA A 6 13.92 3.11 20.64
CA ALA A 6 15.19 2.63 21.20
C ALA A 6 16.11 1.96 20.16
N LEU A 7 15.62 1.62 18.96
CA LEU A 7 16.45 1.07 17.88
C LEU A 7 17.29 2.14 17.16
N TYR A 8 17.01 3.43 17.40
CA TYR A 8 17.65 4.54 16.70
C TYR A 8 18.44 5.42 17.67
N PRO A 9 19.61 5.95 17.25
CA PRO A 9 20.34 6.96 18.03
C PRO A 9 19.52 8.22 18.27
N GLU A 10 18.70 8.61 17.30
CA GLU A 10 17.75 9.72 17.41
C GLU A 10 16.32 9.18 17.41
N PRO A 11 15.52 9.39 18.48
CA PRO A 11 14.17 8.85 18.56
C PRO A 11 13.28 9.24 17.37
N ARG A 12 13.42 10.47 16.84
CA ARG A 12 12.66 10.95 15.67
C ARG A 12 12.84 10.09 14.42
N ALA A 13 13.96 9.38 14.27
CA ALA A 13 14.21 8.51 13.13
C ALA A 13 13.24 7.30 13.10
N ALA A 14 12.58 7.00 14.21
CA ALA A 14 11.53 5.98 14.29
C ALA A 14 10.16 6.46 13.78
N LEU A 15 10.04 7.65 13.19
CA LEU A 15 8.75 8.20 12.75
C LEU A 15 8.06 7.32 11.71
N LEU A 16 8.75 6.93 10.63
CA LEU A 16 8.19 6.07 9.57
C LEU A 16 7.69 4.72 10.07
N PRO A 17 8.46 3.91 10.84
CA PRO A 17 7.94 2.65 11.36
C PRO A 17 6.82 2.84 12.38
N VAL A 18 6.79 3.95 13.12
CA VAL A 18 5.67 4.25 14.03
C VAL A 18 4.40 4.64 13.25
N LEU A 19 4.52 5.40 12.16
CA LEU A 19 3.40 5.69 11.25
C LEU A 19 2.88 4.42 10.56
N ARG A 20 3.78 3.53 10.12
CA ARG A 20 3.39 2.22 9.55
C ARG A 20 2.60 1.39 10.57
N MET A 21 3.09 1.30 11.80
CA MET A 21 2.41 0.58 12.88
C MET A 21 1.06 1.22 13.23
N ALA A 22 0.94 2.55 13.18
CA ALA A 22 -0.32 3.26 13.38
C ALA A 22 -1.33 2.94 12.26
N GLN A 23 -0.88 2.94 11.01
CA GLN A 23 -1.69 2.55 9.85
C GLN A 23 -2.13 1.08 9.95
N GLU A 24 -1.26 0.15 10.32
CA GLU A 24 -1.61 -1.26 10.52
C GLU A 24 -2.69 -1.43 11.61
N SER A 25 -2.71 -0.55 12.62
CA SER A 25 -3.68 -0.61 13.73
C SER A 25 -5.03 0.03 13.38
N TRP A 26 -5.03 1.07 12.54
CA TRP A 26 -6.22 1.89 12.24
C TRP A 26 -6.72 1.79 10.79
N GLY A 27 -6.00 1.07 9.93
CA GLY A 27 -6.24 0.92 8.49
C GLY A 27 -5.66 2.06 7.64
N TYR A 28 -5.74 3.30 8.14
CA TYR A 28 -5.24 4.49 7.47
C TYR A 28 -4.92 5.60 8.50
N LEU A 29 -4.24 6.65 8.08
CA LEU A 29 -3.81 7.75 8.94
C LEU A 29 -4.77 8.94 8.80
N THR A 30 -5.54 9.19 9.84
CA THR A 30 -6.34 10.42 9.98
C THR A 30 -5.48 11.57 10.53
N LEU A 31 -5.99 12.81 10.46
CA LEU A 31 -5.30 13.96 11.07
C LEU A 31 -5.16 13.82 12.59
N GLU A 32 -6.11 13.16 13.26
CA GLU A 32 -6.03 12.85 14.68
C GLU A 32 -4.93 11.82 14.98
N ALA A 33 -4.80 10.81 14.13
CA ALA A 33 -3.71 9.83 14.20
C ALA A 33 -2.35 10.50 14.01
N GLU A 34 -2.22 11.39 13.02
CA GLU A 34 -1.01 12.18 12.77
C GLU A 34 -0.66 13.08 13.96
N ALA A 35 -1.65 13.79 14.53
CA ALA A 35 -1.47 14.64 15.70
C ALA A 35 -1.06 13.83 16.95
N TYR A 36 -1.65 12.66 17.14
CA TYR A 36 -1.24 11.74 18.20
C TYR A 36 0.21 11.31 18.02
N VAL A 37 0.61 10.86 16.83
CA VAL A 37 2.00 10.49 16.54
C VAL A 37 2.94 11.67 16.75
N ALA A 38 2.57 12.88 16.30
CA ALA A 38 3.38 14.09 16.49
C ALA A 38 3.67 14.35 17.98
N SER A 39 2.67 14.19 18.84
CA SER A 39 2.82 14.38 20.30
C SER A 39 3.84 13.42 20.93
N LEU A 40 4.00 12.21 20.37
CA LEU A 40 4.93 11.20 20.88
C LEU A 40 6.40 11.51 20.57
N PHE A 41 6.64 12.32 19.55
CA PHE A 41 7.98 12.72 19.12
C PHE A 41 8.31 14.19 19.45
N GLY A 42 7.36 14.93 20.03
CA GLY A 42 7.50 16.36 20.28
C GLY A 42 7.58 17.17 18.97
N LEU A 43 6.93 16.70 17.91
CA LEU A 43 6.89 17.32 16.58
C LEU A 43 5.57 18.09 16.40
N SER A 44 5.54 18.99 15.42
CA SER A 44 4.27 19.60 15.01
C SER A 44 3.44 18.60 14.18
N PRO A 45 2.09 18.63 14.27
CA PRO A 45 1.25 17.83 13.39
C PRO A 45 1.52 18.10 11.91
N ALA A 46 1.83 19.34 11.54
CA ALA A 46 2.19 19.72 10.17
C ALA A 46 3.43 18.99 9.65
N HIS A 47 4.43 18.75 10.49
CA HIS A 47 5.62 18.01 10.08
C HIS A 47 5.32 16.52 9.87
N VAL A 48 4.47 15.92 10.70
CA VAL A 48 3.99 14.54 10.47
C VAL A 48 3.16 14.46 9.19
N HIS A 49 2.28 15.44 8.96
CA HIS A 49 1.49 15.54 7.75
C HIS A 49 2.35 15.60 6.49
N GLU A 50 3.40 16.43 6.50
CA GLU A 50 4.39 16.51 5.41
C GLU A 50 4.95 15.11 5.08
N VAL A 51 5.38 14.36 6.10
CA VAL A 51 5.90 13.00 5.93
C VAL A 51 4.85 12.05 5.36
N VAL A 52 3.63 12.06 5.91
CA VAL A 52 2.53 11.19 5.46
C VAL A 52 2.11 11.50 4.03
N THR A 53 2.13 12.78 3.62
CA THR A 53 1.82 13.17 2.24
C THR A 53 2.96 12.89 1.26
N PHE A 54 4.20 12.86 1.73
CA PHE A 54 5.38 12.62 0.90
C PHE A 54 5.56 11.14 0.53
N TYR A 55 5.34 10.23 1.49
CA TYR A 55 5.48 8.79 1.24
C TYR A 55 4.17 8.16 0.79
N THR A 56 4.11 7.70 -0.45
CA THR A 56 2.94 7.04 -1.06
C THR A 56 2.49 5.75 -0.37
N LEU A 57 3.34 5.17 0.49
CA LEU A 57 3.03 3.99 1.31
C LEU A 57 1.91 4.28 2.34
N PHE A 58 1.74 5.53 2.74
CA PHE A 58 0.77 5.89 3.75
C PHE A 58 -0.60 6.23 3.15
N HIS A 59 -1.63 5.54 3.62
CA HIS A 59 -3.01 5.77 3.25
C HIS A 59 -3.59 6.88 4.12
N ARG A 60 -4.11 7.93 3.48
CA ARG A 60 -4.79 9.06 4.14
C ARG A 60 -6.31 8.98 4.06
N GLN A 61 -6.81 7.94 3.41
CA GLN A 61 -8.24 7.64 3.24
C GLN A 61 -8.46 6.16 3.52
N PRO A 62 -9.68 5.75 3.89
CA PRO A 62 -10.01 4.34 4.07
C PRO A 62 -9.64 3.51 2.83
N VAL A 63 -8.94 2.41 3.06
CA VAL A 63 -8.67 1.38 2.05
C VAL A 63 -9.50 0.13 2.36
N GLY A 64 -9.61 -0.75 1.37
CA GLY A 64 -10.26 -2.04 1.52
C GLY A 64 -9.49 -2.95 2.47
N ARG A 65 -10.09 -4.09 2.81
CA ARG A 65 -9.45 -5.12 3.66
C ARG A 65 -8.13 -5.64 3.07
N HIS A 66 -8.02 -5.63 1.75
CA HIS A 66 -6.82 -5.98 1.00
C HIS A 66 -6.42 -4.87 0.04
N VAL A 67 -5.12 -4.68 -0.14
CA VAL A 67 -4.57 -3.75 -1.13
C VAL A 67 -3.84 -4.55 -2.21
N ILE A 68 -4.27 -4.41 -3.46
CA ILE A 68 -3.61 -5.02 -4.61
C ILE A 68 -2.85 -3.93 -5.35
N ALA A 69 -1.52 -4.01 -5.38
CA ALA A 69 -0.64 -3.07 -6.04
C ALA A 69 0.00 -3.69 -7.29
N VAL A 70 -0.38 -3.23 -8.47
CA VAL A 70 0.12 -3.74 -9.76
C VAL A 70 1.32 -2.91 -10.22
N CYS A 71 2.45 -3.57 -10.44
CA CYS A 71 3.63 -2.93 -11.01
C CYS A 71 3.40 -2.64 -12.50
N HIS A 72 3.56 -1.37 -12.90
CA HIS A 72 3.41 -0.95 -14.30
C HIS A 72 4.71 -0.41 -14.92
N ASN A 73 5.85 -0.65 -14.28
CA ASN A 73 7.15 -0.20 -14.79
C ASN A 73 7.71 -1.18 -15.86
N LEU A 74 8.79 -0.78 -16.54
CA LEU A 74 9.29 -1.30 -17.81
C LEU A 74 9.17 -2.82 -17.99
N SER A 75 9.73 -3.62 -17.09
CA SER A 75 9.70 -5.09 -17.24
C SER A 75 8.29 -5.66 -17.18
N CYS A 76 7.42 -5.11 -16.32
CA CYS A 76 6.03 -5.54 -16.22
C CYS A 76 5.22 -5.03 -17.42
N THR A 77 5.44 -3.80 -17.89
CA THR A 77 4.80 -3.26 -19.10
C THR A 77 5.09 -4.13 -20.32
N LEU A 78 6.37 -4.48 -20.54
CA LEU A 78 6.80 -5.36 -21.64
C LEU A 78 6.18 -6.77 -21.56
N ARG A 79 5.69 -7.16 -20.38
CA ARG A 79 5.05 -8.44 -20.10
C ARG A 79 3.53 -8.36 -20.01
N GLY A 80 2.92 -7.21 -20.33
CA GLY A 80 1.47 -7.03 -20.37
C GLY A 80 0.84 -6.50 -19.08
N ALA A 81 1.54 -5.67 -18.30
CA ALA A 81 0.99 -5.09 -17.07
C ALA A 81 -0.31 -4.28 -17.27
N GLU A 82 -0.46 -3.56 -18.39
CA GLU A 82 -1.69 -2.82 -18.68
C GLU A 82 -2.88 -3.77 -18.91
N ASP A 83 -2.66 -4.94 -19.53
CA ASP A 83 -3.71 -5.96 -19.69
C ASP A 83 -4.10 -6.56 -18.34
N VAL A 84 -3.13 -6.75 -17.44
CA VAL A 84 -3.38 -7.20 -16.06
C VAL A 84 -4.18 -6.16 -15.29
N LEU A 85 -3.79 -4.89 -15.34
CA LEU A 85 -4.47 -3.80 -14.65
C LEU A 85 -5.91 -3.65 -15.16
N GLY A 86 -6.10 -3.59 -16.48
CA GLY A 86 -7.44 -3.48 -17.07
C GLY A 86 -8.34 -4.68 -16.78
N TYR A 87 -7.76 -5.89 -16.68
CA TYR A 87 -8.52 -7.07 -16.26
C TYR A 87 -8.97 -6.98 -14.79
N LEU A 88 -8.10 -6.50 -13.89
CA LEU A 88 -8.44 -6.27 -12.49
C LEU A 88 -9.50 -5.19 -12.32
N GLU A 89 -9.37 -4.06 -13.04
CA GLU A 89 -10.37 -2.98 -13.04
C GLU A 89 -11.74 -3.50 -13.48
N GLN A 90 -11.80 -4.31 -14.55
CA GLN A 90 -13.04 -4.93 -15.02
C GLN A 90 -13.65 -5.88 -13.98
N LYS A 91 -12.83 -6.70 -13.31
CA LYS A 91 -13.31 -7.73 -12.37
C LYS A 91 -13.73 -7.18 -11.03
N LEU A 92 -13.09 -6.10 -10.60
CA LEU A 92 -13.38 -5.41 -9.35
C LEU A 92 -14.40 -4.28 -9.51
N GLU A 93 -14.72 -3.89 -10.75
CA GLU A 93 -15.59 -2.77 -11.09
C GLU A 93 -15.14 -1.43 -10.46
N VAL A 94 -13.83 -1.18 -10.50
CA VAL A 94 -13.17 0.02 -9.96
C VAL A 94 -12.01 0.46 -10.87
N GLU A 95 -11.60 1.72 -10.78
CA GLU A 95 -10.37 2.21 -11.41
C GLU A 95 -9.16 2.08 -10.46
N ALA A 96 -7.94 2.06 -11.01
CA ALA A 96 -6.74 2.12 -10.20
C ALA A 96 -6.69 3.40 -9.34
N GLY A 97 -6.57 3.22 -8.03
CA GLY A 97 -6.67 4.25 -7.00
C GLY A 97 -7.95 4.18 -6.18
N GLU A 98 -8.91 3.35 -6.57
CA GLU A 98 -10.21 3.22 -5.92
C GLU A 98 -10.34 1.93 -5.09
N THR A 99 -11.40 1.88 -4.29
CA THR A 99 -11.76 0.75 -3.44
C THR A 99 -13.12 0.20 -3.85
N THR A 100 -13.25 -1.12 -3.87
CA THR A 100 -14.51 -1.80 -4.23
C THR A 100 -15.66 -1.38 -3.30
N ARG A 101 -16.89 -1.39 -3.81
CA ARG A 101 -18.10 -0.95 -3.06
C ARG A 101 -18.35 -1.76 -1.79
N ASP A 102 -17.91 -3.01 -1.77
CA ASP A 102 -18.00 -3.90 -0.62
C ASP A 102 -16.85 -3.72 0.39
N GLY A 103 -15.92 -2.79 0.13
CA GLY A 103 -14.79 -2.49 0.99
C GLY A 103 -13.74 -3.61 1.06
N ARG A 104 -13.77 -4.58 0.14
CA ARG A 104 -12.85 -5.73 0.17
C ARG A 104 -11.46 -5.40 -0.37
N VAL A 105 -11.39 -4.70 -1.51
CA VAL A 105 -10.12 -4.53 -2.24
C VAL A 105 -9.92 -3.07 -2.63
N THR A 106 -8.74 -2.53 -2.37
CA THR A 106 -8.23 -1.32 -3.03
C THR A 106 -7.27 -1.71 -4.13
N LEU A 107 -7.50 -1.23 -5.35
CA LEU A 107 -6.61 -1.47 -6.48
C LEU A 107 -5.66 -0.28 -6.63
N LEU A 108 -4.36 -0.51 -6.64
CA LEU A 108 -3.33 0.51 -6.82
C LEU A 108 -2.49 0.20 -8.05
N ARG A 109 -2.21 1.26 -8.82
CA ARG A 109 -1.16 1.27 -9.84
C ARG A 109 0.11 1.80 -9.18
N VAL A 110 1.17 0.99 -9.17
CA VAL A 110 2.44 1.36 -8.50
C VAL A 110 3.63 1.25 -9.43
N GLU A 111 4.71 1.93 -9.05
CA GLU A 111 6.01 1.83 -9.70
C GLU A 111 6.67 0.47 -9.48
N CYS A 112 7.95 0.35 -9.86
CA CYS A 112 8.70 -0.88 -9.75
C CYS A 112 8.69 -1.48 -8.32
N LEU A 113 8.21 -2.72 -8.20
CA LEU A 113 8.23 -3.52 -6.97
C LEU A 113 9.49 -4.39 -6.82
N CYS A 114 10.49 -4.18 -7.69
CA CYS A 114 11.80 -4.84 -7.63
C CYS A 114 11.78 -6.38 -7.72
N ALA A 115 10.76 -6.96 -8.35
CA ALA A 115 10.62 -8.41 -8.59
C ALA A 115 10.48 -8.71 -10.09
N CYS A 116 11.37 -8.12 -10.90
CA CYS A 116 11.29 -8.16 -12.37
C CYS A 116 11.43 -9.58 -12.95
N GLU A 117 12.11 -10.48 -12.23
CA GLU A 117 12.30 -11.89 -12.58
C GLU A 117 10.99 -12.69 -12.60
N VAL A 118 9.93 -12.19 -11.96
CA VAL A 118 8.60 -12.79 -11.98
C VAL A 118 7.55 -11.92 -12.70
N ALA A 119 7.98 -11.01 -13.58
CA ALA A 119 7.06 -10.14 -14.33
C ALA A 119 6.11 -10.91 -15.30
N PRO A 120 4.85 -10.46 -15.50
CA PRO A 120 4.22 -9.33 -14.82
C PRO A 120 3.84 -9.73 -13.39
N MET A 121 3.90 -8.77 -12.46
CA MET A 121 3.71 -9.02 -11.03
C MET A 121 2.88 -7.95 -10.35
N MET A 122 2.25 -8.36 -9.24
CA MET A 122 1.52 -7.50 -8.33
C MET A 122 1.87 -7.90 -6.90
N GLN A 123 1.65 -6.98 -5.97
CA GLN A 123 1.69 -7.25 -4.54
C GLN A 123 0.26 -7.28 -4.02
N VAL A 124 -0.04 -8.24 -3.15
CA VAL A 124 -1.29 -8.30 -2.39
C VAL A 124 -0.91 -8.15 -0.93
N ASP A 125 -1.30 -7.03 -0.34
CA ASP A 125 -0.83 -6.58 0.97
C ASP A 125 0.71 -6.54 1.04
N ASP A 126 1.35 -7.49 1.73
CA ASP A 126 2.81 -7.60 1.81
C ASP A 126 3.39 -8.75 0.97
N GLU A 127 2.56 -9.52 0.24
CA GLU A 127 2.98 -10.71 -0.52
C GLU A 127 3.12 -10.46 -2.03
N TYR A 128 4.22 -10.92 -2.62
CA TYR A 128 4.45 -10.81 -4.06
C TYR A 128 3.83 -11.97 -4.84
N VAL A 129 3.10 -11.62 -5.91
CA VAL A 129 2.51 -12.56 -6.86
C VAL A 129 2.98 -12.21 -8.27
N GLY A 130 3.85 -13.06 -8.81
CA GLY A 130 4.36 -12.91 -10.19
C GLY A 130 3.82 -13.95 -11.16
N GLY A 131 4.22 -13.84 -12.42
CA GLY A 131 3.77 -14.69 -13.53
C GLY A 131 2.26 -14.61 -13.69
N LEU A 132 1.72 -13.38 -13.64
CA LEU A 132 0.28 -13.17 -13.62
C LEU A 132 -0.37 -13.62 -14.93
N THR A 133 -1.38 -14.47 -14.80
CA THR A 133 -2.35 -14.83 -15.85
C THR A 133 -3.75 -14.54 -15.32
N ARG A 134 -4.76 -14.51 -16.19
CA ARG A 134 -6.16 -14.27 -15.77
C ARG A 134 -6.63 -15.32 -14.77
N GLU A 135 -6.28 -16.58 -14.99
CA GLU A 135 -6.64 -17.71 -14.11
C GLU A 135 -5.98 -17.56 -12.74
N LYS A 136 -4.72 -17.13 -12.71
CA LYS A 136 -4.01 -16.90 -11.45
C LYS A 136 -4.59 -15.71 -10.69
N ILE A 137 -4.92 -14.63 -11.39
CA ILE A 137 -5.61 -13.47 -10.81
C ILE A 137 -6.93 -13.89 -10.20
N ASP A 138 -7.76 -14.66 -10.92
CA ASP A 138 -9.04 -15.16 -10.43
C ASP A 138 -8.88 -16.05 -9.19
N ALA A 139 -7.87 -16.91 -9.17
CA ALA A 139 -7.55 -17.74 -8.00
C ALA A 139 -7.14 -16.89 -6.79
N VAL A 140 -6.34 -15.85 -6.99
CA VAL A 140 -5.95 -14.91 -5.93
C VAL A 140 -7.18 -14.18 -5.41
N LEU A 141 -7.98 -13.56 -6.28
CA LEU A 141 -9.19 -12.82 -5.90
C LEU A 141 -10.21 -13.71 -5.16
N GLY A 142 -10.36 -14.97 -5.57
CA GLY A 142 -11.23 -15.93 -4.89
C GLY A 142 -10.73 -16.36 -3.50
N GLY A 143 -9.43 -16.18 -3.21
CA GLY A 143 -8.82 -16.44 -1.91
C GLY A 143 -8.92 -15.26 -0.93
N LEU A 144 -9.29 -14.06 -1.39
CA LEU A 144 -9.43 -12.87 -0.55
C LEU A 144 -10.80 -12.88 0.15
N ALA A 145 -10.78 -13.11 1.47
CA ALA A 145 -11.97 -13.26 2.32
C ALA A 145 -12.58 -11.94 2.79
#